data_AF-A0A1V5BJA6-F1
#
_entry.id   AF-A0A1V5BJA6-F1
#
_cell.length_a   1.000
_cell.length_b   1.000
_cell.length_c   1.000
_cell.angle_alpha   90.00
_cell.angle_beta   90.00
_cell.angle_gamma   90.00
#
_symmetry.space_group_name_H-M   'P 1'
#
loop_
_entity.id
_entity.type
_entity.pdbx_description
1 polymer ?
#
loop_
_entity_poly.entity_id
_entity_poly.type
_entity_poly.pdbx_seq_one_letter_code
_entity_poly.pdbx_strand_id
1 'polypeptide(L)'
;MAGYVAENVLRGRMEVVLPRDINNIDFKRVQLVDVRTGEEYQNGHIEGAVHIPVDSIRERISEFSKDKEIWLYCKIGLRGYIATSILSQKGYKVKNLTGGYESFKMANFKPSGILTTDTGADSSIPEEKTNYTRFLDACGLCCPGPLMQVKKRIDDMAAGEILKITASDPGFYEDIKAWCQRTNNELVELNKQGAIITAYIKKTRADLVSAAPEMTQVRDNKTLVVFSGDLDKALASFIIANGAAAMGKKVTMFFTFWGLNIVRKHNQPAVEKGFMDKMFGMMMPRGSRKLKLSKMNMMGLGTMMMKAVMKNKNVPSLEELIEAAIESGIELVACQMSMDVMGLKPEELLPGVKIGGVGYYLGEAEDSNLNLFI
;
A
#
# COMPACT_ATOMS: atom_id res chain seq x y z
N MET A 1 8.56 -22.47 -12.68
CA MET A 1 7.95 -21.70 -13.78
C MET A 1 8.96 -21.29 -14.85
N ALA A 2 10.19 -20.90 -14.51
CA ALA A 2 11.25 -20.59 -15.48
C ALA A 2 11.53 -21.74 -16.48
N GLY A 3 11.59 -23.00 -16.01
CA GLY A 3 11.77 -24.16 -16.89
C GLY A 3 10.66 -24.36 -17.92
N TYR A 4 9.41 -24.06 -17.57
CA TYR A 4 8.26 -24.15 -18.47
C TYR A 4 8.32 -23.11 -19.59
N VAL A 5 8.68 -21.86 -19.27
CA VAL A 5 8.87 -20.81 -20.28
C VAL A 5 10.05 -21.15 -21.20
N ALA A 6 11.17 -21.60 -20.63
CA ALA A 6 12.34 -22.01 -21.41
C ALA A 6 12.01 -23.17 -22.38
N GLU A 7 11.26 -24.18 -21.92
CA GLU A 7 10.83 -25.29 -22.76
C GLU A 7 9.93 -24.83 -23.92
N ASN A 8 9.00 -23.91 -23.67
CA ASN A 8 8.12 -23.38 -24.73
C ASN A 8 8.89 -22.56 -25.77
N VAL A 9 9.93 -21.83 -25.34
CA VAL A 9 10.83 -21.13 -26.27
C VAL A 9 11.65 -22.13 -27.08
N LEU A 10 12.26 -23.14 -26.44
CA LEU A 10 13.06 -24.16 -27.12
C LEU A 10 12.24 -25.01 -28.10
N ARG A 11 10.97 -25.25 -27.79
CA ARG A 11 10.03 -25.98 -28.66
C ARG A 11 9.35 -25.08 -29.71
N GLY A 12 9.73 -23.81 -29.82
CA GLY A 12 9.17 -22.87 -30.80
C GLY A 12 7.69 -22.52 -30.59
N ARG A 13 7.15 -22.79 -29.39
CA ARG A 13 5.74 -22.49 -29.05
C ARG A 13 5.56 -21.05 -28.58
N MET A 14 6.66 -20.35 -28.31
CA MET A 14 6.66 -18.98 -27.82
C MET A 14 7.90 -18.26 -28.34
N GLU A 15 7.70 -17.13 -29.00
CA GLU A 15 8.78 -16.23 -29.38
C GLU A 15 9.00 -15.18 -28.28
N VAL A 16 10.26 -14.83 -28.06
CA VAL A 16 10.66 -13.86 -27.03
C VAL A 16 11.52 -12.77 -27.63
N VAL A 17 11.43 -11.58 -27.03
CA VAL A 17 12.33 -10.45 -27.27
C VAL A 17 13.12 -10.18 -26.00
N LEU A 18 14.36 -9.70 -26.15
CA LEU A 18 15.24 -9.39 -25.04
C LEU A 18 15.14 -7.91 -24.67
N PRO A 19 15.44 -7.52 -23.42
CA PRO A 19 15.50 -6.12 -23.00
C PRO A 19 16.30 -5.20 -23.92
N ARG A 20 17.42 -5.68 -24.45
CA ARG A 20 18.27 -4.93 -25.39
C ARG A 20 17.60 -4.62 -26.73
N ASP A 21 16.65 -5.46 -27.15
CA ASP A 21 15.95 -5.31 -28.43
C ASP A 21 14.90 -4.18 -28.35
N ILE A 22 14.43 -3.85 -27.14
CA ILE A 22 13.49 -2.76 -26.90
C ILE A 22 14.08 -1.40 -27.27
N ASN A 23 15.38 -1.19 -27.00
CA ASN A 23 16.05 0.09 -27.26
C ASN A 23 16.10 0.45 -28.75
N ASN A 24 15.92 -0.52 -29.65
CA ASN A 24 15.98 -0.35 -31.10
C ASN A 24 14.63 -0.67 -31.78
N ILE A 25 13.52 -0.48 -31.09
CA ILE A 25 12.18 -0.74 -31.65
C ILE A 25 11.88 0.20 -32.82
N ASP A 26 11.40 -0.37 -33.93
CA ASP A 26 10.73 0.36 -34.99
C ASP A 26 9.21 0.31 -34.78
N PHE A 27 8.65 1.38 -34.19
CA PHE A 27 7.21 1.50 -33.92
C PHE A 27 6.32 1.51 -35.18
N LYS A 28 6.90 1.64 -36.39
CA LYS A 28 6.14 1.45 -37.64
C LYS A 28 5.82 -0.01 -37.90
N ARG A 29 6.69 -0.93 -37.47
CA ARG A 29 6.56 -2.38 -37.68
C ARG A 29 6.13 -3.14 -36.42
N VAL A 30 6.38 -2.55 -35.24
CA VAL A 30 6.11 -3.17 -33.94
C VAL A 30 5.09 -2.35 -33.16
N GLN A 31 4.14 -3.05 -32.54
CA GLN A 31 3.26 -2.50 -31.52
C GLN A 31 3.73 -3.01 -30.15
N LEU A 32 4.33 -2.13 -29.35
CA LEU A 32 4.71 -2.46 -27.98
C LEU A 32 3.49 -2.30 -27.07
N VAL A 33 3.20 -3.30 -26.24
CA VAL A 33 2.01 -3.33 -25.39
C VAL A 33 2.37 -3.72 -23.95
N ASP A 34 1.95 -2.86 -23.03
CA ASP A 34 2.04 -3.10 -21.59
C ASP A 34 0.76 -3.74 -21.08
N VAL A 35 0.87 -4.97 -20.56
CA VAL A 35 -0.27 -5.73 -20.05
C VAL A 35 -0.41 -5.70 -18.52
N ARG A 36 0.31 -4.79 -17.85
CA ARG A 36 0.22 -4.56 -16.40
C ARG A 36 -1.05 -3.80 -16.01
N THR A 37 -1.27 -3.62 -14.70
CA THR A 37 -2.37 -2.78 -14.21
C THR A 37 -2.15 -1.31 -14.58
N GLY A 38 -3.20 -0.49 -14.51
CA GLY A 38 -3.10 0.95 -14.75
C GLY A 38 -2.12 1.63 -13.79
N GLU A 39 -2.15 1.25 -12.52
CA GLU A 39 -1.23 1.77 -11.49
C GLU A 39 0.23 1.44 -11.83
N GLU A 40 0.52 0.20 -12.26
CA GLU A 40 1.88 -0.19 -12.68
C GLU A 40 2.37 0.57 -13.92
N TYR A 41 1.47 0.87 -14.87
CA TYR A 41 1.78 1.64 -16.06
C TYR A 41 2.05 3.13 -15.72
N GLN A 42 1.22 3.71 -14.85
CA GLN A 42 1.37 5.08 -14.36
C GLN A 42 2.65 5.28 -13.54
N ASN A 43 3.07 4.26 -12.77
CA ASN A 43 4.32 4.26 -12.00
C ASN A 43 5.59 4.04 -12.86
N GLY A 44 5.47 4.18 -14.17
CA GLY A 44 6.57 4.06 -15.14
C GLY A 44 6.37 2.87 -16.08
N HIS A 45 6.60 3.11 -17.37
CA HIS A 45 6.42 2.16 -18.45
C HIS A 45 7.50 2.37 -19.53
N ILE A 46 7.58 1.44 -20.48
CA ILE A 46 8.49 1.60 -21.62
C ILE A 46 7.87 2.63 -22.56
N GLU A 47 8.64 3.66 -22.93
CA GLU A 47 8.19 4.74 -23.79
C GLU A 47 7.63 4.19 -25.12
N GLY A 48 6.49 4.73 -25.55
CA GLY A 48 5.79 4.28 -26.76
C GLY A 48 4.96 3.00 -26.61
N ALA A 49 4.91 2.40 -25.42
CA ALA A 49 4.02 1.26 -25.14
C ALA A 49 2.55 1.69 -25.08
N VAL A 50 1.66 0.87 -25.66
CA VAL A 50 0.20 1.02 -25.49
C VAL A 50 -0.24 0.23 -24.28
N HIS A 51 -1.04 0.84 -23.39
CA HIS A 51 -1.53 0.17 -22.18
C HIS A 51 -2.82 -0.63 -22.43
N ILE A 52 -2.72 -1.96 -22.36
CA ILE A 52 -3.85 -2.88 -22.47
C ILE A 52 -3.68 -3.98 -21.41
N PRO A 53 -4.27 -3.82 -20.21
CA PRO A 53 -4.19 -4.83 -19.15
C PRO A 53 -4.55 -6.22 -19.64
N VAL A 54 -3.83 -7.24 -19.16
CA VAL A 54 -4.01 -8.64 -19.62
C VAL A 54 -5.46 -9.12 -19.54
N ASP A 55 -6.18 -8.67 -18.52
CA ASP A 55 -7.58 -9.05 -18.28
C ASP A 55 -8.54 -8.43 -19.29
N SER A 56 -8.18 -7.28 -19.88
CA SER A 56 -8.99 -6.54 -20.85
C SER A 56 -8.69 -6.92 -22.31
N ILE A 57 -7.65 -7.74 -22.58
CA ILE A 57 -7.22 -8.09 -23.95
C ILE A 57 -8.36 -8.70 -24.78
N ARG A 58 -9.22 -9.51 -24.15
CA ARG A 58 -10.32 -10.19 -24.85
C ARG A 58 -11.38 -9.22 -25.35
N GLU A 59 -11.65 -8.17 -24.58
CA GLU A 59 -12.63 -7.13 -24.89
C GLU A 59 -12.05 -6.08 -25.83
N ARG A 60 -10.76 -5.75 -25.65
CA ARG A 60 -10.02 -4.72 -26.40
C ARG A 60 -9.21 -5.30 -27.56
N ILE A 61 -9.65 -6.43 -28.12
CA ILE A 61 -8.90 -7.16 -29.15
C ILE A 61 -8.70 -6.34 -30.44
N SER A 62 -9.62 -5.42 -30.72
CA SER A 62 -9.60 -4.52 -31.88
C SER A 62 -8.45 -3.50 -31.84
N GLU A 63 -7.85 -3.26 -30.69
CA GLU A 63 -6.73 -2.32 -30.53
C GLU A 63 -5.37 -2.93 -30.93
N PHE A 64 -5.33 -4.24 -31.14
CA PHE A 64 -4.15 -4.95 -31.62
C PHE A 64 -4.09 -4.92 -33.15
N SER A 65 -3.01 -4.38 -33.69
CA SER A 65 -2.77 -4.32 -35.12
C SER A 65 -2.46 -5.70 -35.69
N LYS A 66 -3.09 -6.05 -36.82
CA LYS A 66 -2.79 -7.28 -37.56
C LYS A 66 -1.60 -7.13 -38.52
N ASP A 67 -1.24 -5.89 -38.85
CA ASP A 67 -0.19 -5.56 -39.81
C ASP A 67 1.18 -5.42 -39.14
N LYS A 68 1.20 -5.25 -37.82
CA LYS A 68 2.41 -5.12 -37.00
C LYS A 68 2.69 -6.38 -36.19
N GLU A 69 3.95 -6.58 -35.83
CA GLU A 69 4.34 -7.55 -34.81
C GLU A 69 4.07 -6.96 -33.42
N ILE A 70 3.45 -7.72 -32.52
CA ILE A 70 3.06 -7.21 -31.19
C ILE A 70 4.05 -7.70 -30.15
N TRP A 71 4.69 -6.77 -29.46
CA TRP A 71 5.61 -7.07 -28.37
C TRP A 71 4.92 -6.82 -27.05
N LEU A 72 4.77 -7.87 -26.25
CA LEU A 72 4.02 -7.84 -25.00
C LEU A 72 5.00 -7.87 -23.85
N TYR A 73 4.74 -7.07 -22.82
CA TYR A 73 5.47 -7.19 -21.58
C TYR A 73 4.56 -6.96 -20.37
N CYS A 74 4.99 -7.52 -19.24
CA CYS A 74 4.42 -7.18 -17.95
C CYS A 74 5.54 -6.89 -16.94
N LYS A 75 5.30 -6.98 -15.63
CA LYS A 75 6.33 -6.71 -14.63
C LYS A 75 7.55 -7.64 -14.74
N ILE A 76 7.31 -8.96 -14.77
CA ILE A 76 8.37 -10.00 -14.73
C ILE A 76 8.26 -11.05 -15.85
N GLY A 77 7.37 -10.86 -16.83
CA GLY A 77 7.18 -11.75 -17.98
C GLY A 77 6.06 -12.81 -17.86
N LEU A 78 5.44 -12.99 -16.69
CA LEU A 78 4.36 -13.98 -16.49
C LEU A 78 3.03 -13.60 -17.18
N ARG A 79 2.47 -12.43 -16.87
CA ARG A 79 1.27 -11.93 -17.55
C ARG A 79 1.50 -11.72 -19.06
N GLY A 80 2.71 -11.34 -19.45
CA GLY A 80 3.11 -11.25 -20.87
C GLY A 80 3.03 -12.60 -21.57
N TYR A 81 3.43 -13.70 -20.92
CA TYR A 81 3.24 -15.06 -21.44
C TYR A 81 1.77 -15.40 -21.68
N ILE A 82 0.89 -15.05 -20.74
CA ILE A 82 -0.56 -15.30 -20.86
C ILE A 82 -1.12 -14.49 -22.03
N ALA A 83 -0.79 -13.21 -22.12
CA ALA A 83 -1.20 -12.34 -23.22
C ALA A 83 -0.72 -12.87 -24.58
N THR A 84 0.53 -13.32 -24.65
CA THR A 84 1.13 -13.94 -25.85
C THR A 84 0.32 -15.17 -26.26
N SER A 85 0.00 -16.06 -25.32
CA SER A 85 -0.80 -17.26 -25.59
C SER A 85 -2.20 -16.93 -26.12
N ILE A 86 -2.87 -15.91 -25.57
CA ILE A 86 -4.19 -15.47 -26.01
C ILE A 86 -4.15 -14.93 -27.44
N LEU A 87 -3.15 -14.09 -27.76
CA LEU A 87 -3.04 -13.42 -29.05
C LEU A 87 -2.53 -14.36 -30.15
N SER A 88 -1.58 -15.25 -29.86
CA SER A 88 -1.12 -16.28 -30.79
C SER A 88 -2.28 -17.18 -31.25
N GLN A 89 -3.16 -17.60 -30.33
CA GLN A 89 -4.35 -18.41 -30.66
C GLN A 89 -5.33 -17.68 -31.59
N LYS A 90 -5.32 -16.34 -31.59
CA LYS A 90 -6.12 -15.49 -32.47
C LYS A 90 -5.41 -15.13 -33.78
N GLY A 91 -4.23 -15.70 -34.04
CA GLY A 91 -3.48 -15.53 -35.28
C GLY A 91 -2.62 -14.27 -35.35
N TYR A 92 -2.38 -13.59 -34.23
CA TYR A 92 -1.48 -12.45 -34.17
C TYR A 92 -0.02 -12.89 -34.10
N LYS A 93 0.88 -12.13 -34.75
CA LYS A 93 2.33 -12.29 -34.62
C LYS A 93 2.77 -11.60 -33.34
N VAL A 94 3.10 -12.38 -32.32
CA VAL A 94 3.38 -11.86 -30.97
C VAL A 94 4.69 -12.37 -30.41
N LYS A 95 5.39 -11.51 -29.68
CA LYS A 95 6.59 -11.84 -28.92
C LYS A 95 6.47 -11.34 -27.49
N ASN A 96 6.99 -12.10 -26.54
CA ASN A 96 7.01 -11.68 -25.13
C ASN A 96 8.39 -11.13 -24.74
N LEU A 97 8.41 -10.00 -24.04
CA LEU A 97 9.63 -9.49 -23.43
C LEU A 97 10.04 -10.39 -22.26
N THR A 98 11.19 -11.06 -22.41
CA THR A 98 11.73 -11.90 -21.35
C THR A 98 12.11 -11.07 -20.13
N GLY A 99 11.73 -11.55 -18.95
CA GLY A 99 12.00 -10.85 -17.69
C GLY A 99 11.19 -9.56 -17.47
N GLY A 100 10.37 -9.13 -18.44
CA GLY A 100 9.45 -8.01 -18.33
C GLY A 100 10.12 -6.64 -18.11
N TYR A 101 9.32 -5.71 -17.58
CA TYR A 101 9.72 -4.34 -17.30
C TYR A 101 10.88 -4.23 -16.30
N GLU A 102 10.94 -5.10 -15.29
CA GLU A 102 12.03 -5.09 -14.31
C GLU A 102 13.38 -5.38 -14.98
N SER A 103 13.43 -6.39 -15.85
CA SER A 103 14.66 -6.73 -16.57
C SER A 103 15.08 -5.65 -17.56
N PHE A 104 14.11 -4.96 -18.18
CA PHE A 104 14.37 -3.77 -18.98
C PHE A 104 14.98 -2.63 -18.17
N LYS A 105 14.37 -2.31 -17.01
CA LYS A 105 14.85 -1.26 -16.12
C LYS A 105 16.28 -1.56 -15.63
N MET A 106 16.55 -2.81 -15.25
CA MET A 106 17.88 -3.24 -14.83
C MET A 106 18.90 -3.19 -15.98
N ALA A 107 18.52 -3.61 -17.19
CA ALA A 107 19.43 -3.58 -18.35
C ALA A 107 19.80 -2.16 -18.79
N ASN A 108 18.88 -1.21 -18.62
CA ASN A 108 19.09 0.20 -18.93
C ASN A 108 19.51 1.04 -17.72
N PHE A 109 19.74 0.39 -16.58
CA PHE A 109 20.25 1.05 -15.39
C PHE A 109 21.70 1.46 -15.64
N LYS A 110 21.91 2.76 -15.87
CA LYS A 110 23.24 3.35 -15.80
C LYS A 110 23.49 3.71 -14.34
N PRO A 111 24.46 3.07 -13.66
CA PRO A 111 24.85 3.53 -12.34
C PRO A 111 25.30 4.98 -12.48
N SER A 112 24.68 5.89 -11.74
CA SER A 112 25.20 7.24 -11.59
C SER A 112 26.62 7.09 -11.05
N GLY A 113 27.61 7.50 -11.85
CA GLY A 113 28.99 7.54 -11.39
C GLY A 113 29.08 8.31 -10.08
N ILE A 114 30.10 7.99 -9.28
CA ILE A 114 30.52 8.84 -8.16
C ILE A 114 30.67 10.26 -8.72
N LEU A 115 29.72 11.15 -8.41
CA LEU A 115 29.73 12.53 -8.85
C LEU A 115 30.75 13.28 -8.00
N THR A 116 32.00 13.27 -8.44
CA THR A 116 32.89 14.41 -8.23
C THR A 116 32.42 15.55 -9.14
N THR A 117 31.91 16.60 -8.52
CA THR A 117 31.83 18.01 -8.97
C THR A 117 31.48 18.34 -10.44
N ASP A 118 30.48 19.23 -10.54
CA ASP A 118 30.20 20.23 -11.59
C ASP A 118 29.23 19.95 -12.75
N THR A 119 28.13 20.72 -12.66
CA THR A 119 27.35 21.46 -13.68
C THR A 119 26.63 20.72 -14.82
N GLY A 120 25.29 20.81 -14.79
CA GLY A 120 24.51 21.34 -15.93
C GLY A 120 23.49 20.41 -16.61
N ALA A 121 22.26 20.95 -16.78
CA ALA A 121 21.12 20.55 -17.62
C ALA A 121 20.25 19.37 -17.12
N ASP A 122 19.16 19.60 -16.38
CA ASP A 122 17.86 20.24 -16.67
C ASP A 122 16.79 19.25 -17.19
N SER A 123 15.86 18.92 -16.28
CA SER A 123 14.49 18.53 -16.59
C SER A 123 13.64 18.78 -15.33
N SER A 124 12.82 19.81 -15.45
CA SER A 124 12.11 20.54 -14.40
C SER A 124 10.99 19.76 -13.68
N ILE A 125 11.12 19.66 -12.36
CA ILE A 125 10.01 19.69 -11.39
C ILE A 125 10.39 20.79 -10.38
N PRO A 126 9.47 21.66 -9.92
CA PRO A 126 9.84 22.79 -9.06
C PRO A 126 10.55 22.31 -7.79
N GLU A 127 11.85 22.59 -7.68
CA GLU A 127 12.66 22.31 -6.50
C GLU A 127 12.42 23.39 -5.44
N GLU A 128 11.82 23.02 -4.31
CA GLU A 128 12.22 23.63 -3.04
C GLU A 128 13.50 22.91 -2.58
N LYS A 129 14.62 23.64 -2.64
CA LYS A 129 15.98 23.09 -2.46
C LYS A 129 16.32 22.90 -0.99
N THR A 130 15.86 21.79 -0.43
CA THR A 130 16.54 21.19 0.72
C THR A 130 17.68 20.31 0.18
N ASN A 131 18.93 20.75 0.35
CA ASN A 131 20.10 19.98 -0.08
C ASN A 131 20.10 18.60 0.60
N TYR A 132 20.24 17.52 -0.16
CA TYR A 132 20.26 16.14 0.34
C TYR A 132 21.55 15.41 -0.07
N THR A 133 21.99 14.45 0.74
CA THR A 133 23.24 13.70 0.57
C THR A 133 23.01 12.31 -0.04
N ARG A 134 21.84 11.71 0.19
CA ARG A 134 21.43 10.42 -0.35
C ARG A 134 19.99 10.48 -0.85
N PHE A 135 19.70 9.72 -1.89
CA PHE A 135 18.34 9.55 -2.43
C PHE A 135 17.91 8.08 -2.33
N LEU A 136 16.62 7.87 -2.05
CA LEU A 136 15.97 6.56 -2.03
C LEU A 136 14.58 6.66 -2.67
N ASP A 137 14.36 5.88 -3.72
CA ASP A 137 13.01 5.69 -4.28
C ASP A 137 12.39 4.41 -3.71
N ALA A 138 11.36 4.58 -2.89
CA ALA A 138 10.56 3.52 -2.28
C ALA A 138 9.12 3.48 -2.85
N CYS A 139 8.87 4.14 -3.98
CA CYS A 139 7.59 4.03 -4.68
C CYS A 139 7.33 2.58 -5.12
N GLY A 140 6.06 2.17 -5.10
CA GLY A 140 5.62 0.82 -5.44
C GLY A 140 5.81 -0.22 -4.33
N LEU A 141 6.33 0.16 -3.15
CA LEU A 141 6.34 -0.69 -1.96
C LEU A 141 5.11 -0.39 -1.09
N CYS A 142 4.51 -1.43 -0.52
CA CYS A 142 3.49 -1.30 0.53
C CYS A 142 4.15 -1.34 1.91
N CYS A 143 3.51 -0.73 2.91
CA CYS A 143 3.90 -0.85 4.32
C CYS A 143 4.13 -2.33 4.72
N PRO A 144 5.23 -2.69 5.42
CA PRO A 144 6.26 -1.82 6.04
C PRO A 144 7.45 -1.47 5.13
N GLY A 145 7.40 -1.85 3.84
CA GLY A 145 8.53 -1.78 2.90
C GLY A 145 9.27 -0.45 2.87
N PRO A 146 8.59 0.71 2.72
CA PRO A 146 9.25 2.02 2.71
C PRO A 146 10.10 2.28 3.96
N LEU A 147 9.55 2.05 5.16
CA LEU A 147 10.28 2.24 6.43
C LEU A 147 11.48 1.30 6.55
N MET A 148 11.35 0.05 6.08
CA MET A 148 12.48 -0.88 6.08
C MET A 148 13.63 -0.39 5.20
N GLN A 149 13.32 0.20 4.04
CA GLN A 149 14.32 0.79 3.16
C GLN A 149 14.95 2.05 3.77
N VAL A 150 14.17 2.91 4.43
CA VAL A 150 14.67 4.06 5.19
C VAL A 150 15.69 3.59 6.20
N LYS A 151 15.33 2.64 7.06
CA LYS A 151 16.22 2.12 8.09
C LYS A 151 17.53 1.60 7.50
N LYS A 152 17.44 0.71 6.49
CA LYS A 152 18.62 0.15 5.83
C LYS A 152 19.54 1.25 5.29
N ARG A 153 18.97 2.28 4.66
CA ARG A 153 19.73 3.39 4.07
C ARG A 153 20.35 4.28 5.13
N ILE A 154 19.63 4.59 6.20
CA ILE A 154 20.12 5.42 7.31
C ILE A 154 21.20 4.69 8.11
N ASP A 155 21.10 3.37 8.30
CA ASP A 155 22.14 2.58 8.97
C ASP A 155 23.50 2.74 8.25
N ASP A 156 23.49 2.79 6.91
CA ASP A 156 24.67 2.97 6.05
C ASP A 156 25.16 4.44 5.92
N MET A 157 24.49 5.42 6.52
CA MET A 157 24.81 6.86 6.41
C MET A 157 25.68 7.37 7.56
N ALA A 158 26.45 8.44 7.31
CA ALA A 158 27.15 9.17 8.35
C ALA A 158 26.21 10.16 9.07
N ALA A 159 26.51 10.50 10.32
CA ALA A 159 25.74 11.49 11.07
C ALA A 159 25.83 12.87 10.38
N GLY A 160 24.70 13.57 10.31
CA GLY A 160 24.55 14.85 9.61
C GLY A 160 24.18 14.73 8.13
N GLU A 161 24.30 13.55 7.52
CA GLU A 161 23.83 13.33 6.14
C GLU A 161 22.29 13.36 6.05
N ILE A 162 21.78 13.90 4.95
CA ILE A 162 20.33 14.02 4.69
C ILE A 162 19.90 13.01 3.63
N LEU A 163 18.90 12.19 3.95
CA LEU A 163 18.24 11.24 3.05
C LEU A 163 16.97 11.88 2.50
N LYS A 164 16.89 12.04 1.19
CA LYS A 164 15.63 12.27 0.48
C LYS A 164 15.01 10.92 0.14
N ILE A 165 13.77 10.67 0.58
CA ILE A 165 12.99 9.49 0.21
C ILE A 165 11.68 9.88 -0.48
N THR A 166 11.34 9.17 -1.55
CA THR A 166 10.02 9.20 -2.17
C THR A 166 9.29 7.88 -1.93
N ALA A 167 8.01 7.92 -1.56
CA ALA A 167 7.18 6.73 -1.41
C ALA A 167 5.76 7.00 -1.92
N SER A 168 5.10 5.95 -2.42
CA SER A 168 3.73 6.02 -2.94
C SER A 168 2.69 5.39 -2.00
N ASP A 169 3.11 4.78 -0.89
CA ASP A 169 2.24 4.22 0.14
C ASP A 169 1.61 5.36 0.97
N PRO A 170 0.28 5.55 0.99
CA PRO A 170 -0.35 6.65 1.73
C PRO A 170 -0.08 6.63 3.24
N GLY A 171 0.10 5.44 3.82
CA GLY A 171 0.42 5.26 5.24
C GLY A 171 1.82 5.75 5.61
N PHE A 172 2.74 5.82 4.63
CA PHE A 172 4.11 6.28 4.83
C PHE A 172 4.19 7.69 5.44
N TYR A 173 3.24 8.57 5.13
CA TYR A 173 3.26 9.97 5.58
C TYR A 173 3.20 10.09 7.11
N GLU A 174 2.37 9.29 7.77
CA GLU A 174 2.30 9.29 9.23
C GLU A 174 3.34 8.33 9.84
N ASP A 175 3.62 7.22 9.16
CA ASP A 175 4.65 6.25 9.55
C ASP A 175 6.04 6.89 9.67
N ILE A 176 6.44 7.74 8.72
CA ILE A 176 7.78 8.34 8.71
C ILE A 176 7.97 9.39 9.81
N LYS A 177 6.91 10.12 10.17
CA LYS A 177 6.92 11.05 11.31
C LYS A 177 7.18 10.30 12.60
N ALA A 178 6.40 9.25 12.85
CA ALA A 178 6.55 8.40 14.02
C ALA A 178 7.95 7.78 14.06
N TRP A 179 8.41 7.23 12.94
CA TRP A 179 9.73 6.62 12.84
C TRP A 179 10.88 7.60 13.14
N CYS A 180 10.84 8.83 12.60
CA CYS A 180 11.88 9.83 12.86
C CYS A 180 11.93 10.22 14.34
N GLN A 181 10.77 10.45 14.96
CA GLN A 181 10.66 10.75 16.38
C GLN A 181 11.24 9.62 17.25
N ARG A 182 10.92 8.35 16.96
CA ARG A 182 11.38 7.21 17.78
C ARG A 182 12.84 6.86 17.56
N THR A 183 13.36 7.10 16.38
CA THR A 183 14.78 6.83 16.07
C THR A 183 15.69 8.03 16.34
N ASN A 184 15.14 9.12 16.88
CA ASN A 184 15.84 10.40 17.10
C ASN A 184 16.48 10.98 15.82
N ASN A 185 15.97 10.63 14.65
CA ASN A 185 16.38 11.24 13.39
C ASN A 185 15.55 12.50 13.13
N GLU A 186 16.19 13.54 12.59
CA GLU A 186 15.54 14.81 12.34
C GLU A 186 14.75 14.73 11.02
N LEU A 187 13.41 14.82 11.09
CA LEU A 187 12.57 14.99 9.91
C LEU A 187 12.62 16.46 9.48
N VAL A 188 13.47 16.76 8.50
CA VAL A 188 13.73 18.12 8.00
C VAL A 188 12.52 18.66 7.26
N GLU A 189 11.91 17.83 6.42
CA GLU A 189 10.81 18.24 5.57
C GLU A 189 9.96 17.02 5.18
N LEU A 190 8.65 17.22 5.05
CA LEU A 190 7.71 16.19 4.63
C LEU A 190 6.60 16.81 3.79
N ASN A 191 6.54 16.42 2.52
CA ASN A 191 5.57 16.93 1.55
C ASN A 191 4.79 15.79 0.92
N LYS A 192 3.56 16.08 0.50
CA LYS A 192 2.72 15.17 -0.27
C LYS A 192 2.25 15.87 -1.54
N GLN A 193 2.67 15.36 -2.70
CA GLN A 193 2.25 15.85 -4.01
C GLN A 193 1.54 14.71 -4.77
N GLY A 194 0.22 14.81 -4.87
CA GLY A 194 -0.61 13.74 -5.42
C GLY A 194 -0.46 12.44 -4.62
N ALA A 195 -0.06 11.35 -5.29
CA ALA A 195 0.18 10.05 -4.68
C ALA A 195 1.60 9.88 -4.10
N ILE A 196 2.51 10.83 -4.36
CA ILE A 196 3.93 10.72 -3.96
C ILE A 196 4.15 11.53 -2.69
N ILE A 197 4.68 10.87 -1.67
CA ILE A 197 5.16 11.45 -0.42
C ILE A 197 6.67 11.59 -0.52
N THR A 198 7.18 12.78 -0.25
CA THR A 198 8.62 13.07 -0.21
C THR A 198 9.01 13.49 1.20
N ALA A 199 9.98 12.79 1.80
CA ALA A 199 10.51 13.14 3.12
C ALA A 199 12.02 13.36 3.04
N TYR A 200 12.51 14.34 3.81
CA TYR A 200 13.93 14.62 4.01
C TYR A 200 14.28 14.33 5.46
N ILE A 201 15.20 13.39 5.67
CA ILE A 201 15.54 12.88 7.00
C ILE A 201 17.03 13.04 7.22
N LYS A 202 17.42 13.77 8.24
CA LYS A 202 18.80 13.96 8.62
C LYS A 202 19.19 12.98 9.72
N LYS A 203 20.26 12.21 9.49
CA LYS A 203 20.76 11.26 10.49
C LYS A 203 21.37 12.01 11.66
N THR A 204 20.84 11.80 12.86
CA THR A 204 21.41 12.41 14.07
C THR A 204 22.60 11.59 14.55
N ARG A 205 23.59 12.25 15.17
CA ARG A 205 24.77 11.59 15.75
C ARG A 205 24.34 10.81 16.99
N ALA A 206 24.71 9.53 17.09
CA ALA A 206 24.42 8.70 18.26
C ALA A 206 24.97 9.31 19.57
N ASP A 207 26.08 10.05 19.49
CA ASP A 207 26.72 10.70 20.65
C ASP A 207 26.00 11.97 21.12
N LEU A 208 25.11 12.54 20.30
CA LEU A 208 24.27 13.70 20.64
C LEU A 208 22.90 13.30 21.17
N VAL A 209 22.69 12.01 21.48
CA VAL A 209 21.65 11.57 22.42
C VAL A 209 22.07 12.08 23.80
N SER A 210 22.05 13.40 23.97
CA SER A 210 22.06 14.04 25.26
C SER A 210 20.91 13.41 26.03
N ALA A 211 21.25 12.86 27.18
CA ALA A 211 20.32 12.63 28.27
C ALA A 211 19.68 13.99 28.62
N ALA A 212 18.76 14.45 27.79
CA ALA A 212 17.70 15.32 28.25
C ALA A 212 17.07 14.57 29.43
N PRO A 213 16.77 15.25 30.55
CA PRO A 213 16.16 14.57 31.68
C PRO A 213 14.94 13.87 31.12
N GLU A 214 14.84 12.55 31.29
CA GLU A 214 13.58 11.85 31.11
C GLU A 214 12.63 12.47 32.14
N MET A 215 11.96 13.56 31.75
CA MET A 215 10.65 13.86 32.26
C MET A 215 9.88 12.59 31.92
N THR A 216 9.68 11.76 32.94
CA THR A 216 9.04 10.47 32.82
C THR A 216 7.60 10.80 32.44
N GLN A 217 7.36 10.97 31.14
CA GLN A 217 6.02 11.12 30.63
C GLN A 217 5.34 9.82 31.00
N VAL A 218 4.39 9.93 31.93
CA VAL A 218 3.63 8.78 32.41
C VAL A 218 2.88 8.27 31.19
N ARG A 219 3.38 7.16 30.63
CA ARG A 219 2.73 6.45 29.53
C ARG A 219 1.39 5.97 30.05
N ASP A 220 0.33 6.57 29.54
CA ASP A 220 -1.03 6.26 29.99
C ASP A 220 -2.04 6.26 28.85
N ASN A 221 -1.56 6.28 27.60
CA ASN A 221 -2.40 5.99 26.46
C ASN A 221 -2.78 4.51 26.45
N LYS A 222 -3.75 4.15 25.63
CA LYS A 222 -4.24 2.79 25.43
C LYS A 222 -4.29 2.49 23.95
N THR A 223 -3.82 1.31 23.54
CA THR A 223 -3.81 0.90 22.13
C THR A 223 -4.47 -0.45 21.95
N LEU A 224 -5.29 -0.56 20.91
CA LEU A 224 -5.98 -1.80 20.55
C LEU A 224 -5.73 -2.10 19.07
N VAL A 225 -5.16 -3.25 18.76
CA VAL A 225 -5.16 -3.80 17.40
C VAL A 225 -6.44 -4.60 17.23
N VAL A 226 -7.32 -4.12 16.36
CA VAL A 226 -8.56 -4.80 16.02
C VAL A 226 -8.33 -5.55 14.71
N PHE A 227 -7.94 -6.83 14.84
CA PHE A 227 -7.71 -7.74 13.73
C PHE A 227 -8.98 -8.51 13.37
N SER A 228 -9.76 -8.92 14.39
CA SER A 228 -10.96 -9.72 14.20
C SER A 228 -12.13 -8.91 13.66
N GLY A 229 -12.89 -9.51 12.74
CA GLY A 229 -14.13 -8.94 12.16
C GLY A 229 -15.42 -9.57 12.75
N ASP A 230 -15.33 -10.19 13.92
CA ASP A 230 -16.46 -10.84 14.58
C ASP A 230 -17.22 -9.83 15.46
N LEU A 231 -18.55 -9.91 15.51
CA LEU A 231 -19.42 -8.96 16.22
C LEU A 231 -19.07 -8.86 17.72
N ASP A 232 -18.92 -9.99 18.39
CA ASP A 232 -18.66 -10.08 19.83
C ASP A 232 -17.27 -9.54 20.20
N LYS A 233 -16.26 -9.77 19.36
CA LYS A 233 -14.91 -9.21 19.54
C LYS A 233 -14.86 -7.71 19.24
N ALA A 234 -15.61 -7.26 18.23
CA ALA A 234 -15.77 -5.84 17.93
C ALA A 234 -16.46 -5.13 19.11
N LEU A 235 -17.56 -5.69 19.65
CA LEU A 235 -18.22 -5.19 20.85
C LEU A 235 -17.25 -5.09 22.02
N ALA A 236 -16.49 -6.15 22.32
CA ALA A 236 -15.48 -6.14 23.38
C ALA A 236 -14.43 -5.02 23.16
N SER A 237 -13.95 -4.85 21.94
CA SER A 237 -12.96 -3.81 21.60
C SER A 237 -13.49 -2.41 21.89
N PHE A 238 -14.71 -2.09 21.42
CA PHE A 238 -15.30 -0.77 21.63
C PHE A 238 -15.77 -0.54 23.07
N ILE A 239 -16.18 -1.57 23.81
CA ILE A 239 -16.50 -1.45 25.24
C ILE A 239 -15.24 -1.09 26.04
N ILE A 240 -14.12 -1.78 25.78
CA ILE A 240 -12.84 -1.49 26.44
C ILE A 240 -12.37 -0.08 26.07
N ALA A 241 -12.44 0.28 24.78
CA ALA A 241 -12.01 1.58 24.29
C ALA A 241 -12.83 2.73 24.89
N ASN A 242 -14.16 2.65 24.87
CA ASN A 242 -15.03 3.66 25.49
C ASN A 242 -14.86 3.72 27.01
N GLY A 243 -14.66 2.59 27.67
CA GLY A 243 -14.34 2.56 29.11
C GLY A 243 -13.04 3.30 29.42
N ALA A 244 -11.98 3.07 28.64
CA ALA A 244 -10.72 3.79 28.77
C ALA A 244 -10.85 5.29 28.50
N ALA A 245 -11.60 5.68 27.45
CA ALA A 245 -11.86 7.08 27.14
C ALA A 245 -12.64 7.78 28.25
N ALA A 246 -13.65 7.12 28.83
CA ALA A 246 -14.40 7.63 29.98
C ALA A 246 -13.55 7.83 31.24
N MET A 247 -12.43 7.10 31.37
CA MET A 247 -11.41 7.30 32.40
C MET A 247 -10.38 8.39 32.05
N GLY A 248 -10.65 9.18 31.01
CA GLY A 248 -9.79 10.28 30.55
C GLY A 248 -8.52 9.82 29.85
N LYS A 249 -8.46 8.58 29.34
CA LYS A 249 -7.27 8.06 28.63
C LYS A 249 -7.40 8.31 27.14
N LYS A 250 -6.28 8.70 26.50
CA LYS A 250 -6.19 8.70 25.03
C LYS A 250 -6.21 7.26 24.54
N VAL A 251 -7.08 6.94 23.59
CA VAL A 251 -7.22 5.60 23.03
C VAL A 251 -7.00 5.64 21.52
N THR A 252 -6.15 4.73 21.02
CA THR A 252 -5.93 4.53 19.60
C THR A 252 -6.31 3.11 19.22
N MET A 253 -7.25 2.96 18.27
CA MET A 253 -7.72 1.68 17.75
C MET A 253 -7.22 1.49 16.32
N PHE A 254 -6.35 0.50 16.11
CA PHE A 254 -5.76 0.17 14.82
C PHE A 254 -6.47 -1.02 14.17
N PHE A 255 -7.26 -0.75 13.13
CA PHE A 255 -8.04 -1.73 12.40
C PHE A 255 -7.24 -2.32 11.26
N THR A 256 -7.03 -3.64 11.29
CA THR A 256 -6.26 -4.38 10.29
C THR A 256 -7.02 -5.63 9.86
N PHE A 257 -6.71 -6.17 8.68
CA PHE A 257 -7.38 -7.35 8.11
C PHE A 257 -8.91 -7.29 8.28
N TRP A 258 -9.52 -8.28 8.93
CA TRP A 258 -10.98 -8.42 9.04
C TRP A 258 -11.63 -7.29 9.85
N GLY A 259 -10.88 -6.72 10.80
CA GLY A 259 -11.31 -5.59 11.62
C GLY A 259 -11.61 -4.33 10.80
N LEU A 260 -11.00 -4.16 9.62
CA LEU A 260 -11.33 -3.06 8.70
C LEU A 260 -12.82 -3.05 8.32
N ASN A 261 -13.49 -4.21 8.29
CA ASN A 261 -14.90 -4.27 7.96
C ASN A 261 -15.80 -3.58 9.01
N ILE A 262 -15.31 -3.39 10.23
CA ILE A 262 -16.04 -2.72 11.31
C ILE A 262 -16.18 -1.22 11.00
N VAL A 263 -15.10 -0.60 10.48
CA VAL A 263 -15.01 0.84 10.19
C VAL A 263 -15.41 1.21 8.76
N ARG A 264 -16.03 0.30 8.01
CA ARG A 264 -16.60 0.58 6.69
C ARG A 264 -17.97 1.25 6.82
N LYS A 265 -18.24 2.24 5.97
CA LYS A 265 -19.59 2.78 5.78
C LYS A 265 -20.55 1.67 5.38
N HIS A 266 -21.77 1.71 5.91
CA HIS A 266 -22.84 0.81 5.50
C HIS A 266 -23.29 1.10 4.06
N ASN A 267 -23.54 2.38 3.78
CA ASN A 267 -23.85 2.89 2.45
C ASN A 267 -22.55 3.40 1.82
N GLN A 268 -21.90 2.55 1.03
CA GLN A 268 -20.62 2.88 0.39
C GLN A 268 -20.85 3.74 -0.87
N PRO A 269 -20.05 4.80 -1.06
CA PRO A 269 -20.06 5.53 -2.33
C PRO A 269 -19.54 4.64 -3.46
N ALA A 270 -19.98 4.92 -4.69
CA ALA A 270 -19.39 4.28 -5.86
C ALA A 270 -17.95 4.79 -6.03
N VAL A 271 -17.00 3.87 -6.03
CA VAL A 271 -15.56 4.17 -6.18
C VAL A 271 -14.98 3.31 -7.30
N GLU A 272 -14.02 3.87 -8.02
CA GLU A 272 -13.30 3.17 -9.08
C GLU A 272 -12.35 2.14 -8.47
N LYS A 273 -12.44 0.90 -8.95
CA LYS A 273 -11.76 -0.27 -8.40
C LYS A 273 -11.41 -1.27 -9.49
N GLY A 274 -10.31 -2.00 -9.31
CA GLY A 274 -9.96 -3.14 -10.13
C GLY A 274 -10.99 -4.27 -10.01
N PHE A 275 -10.95 -5.23 -10.94
CA PHE A 275 -11.87 -6.37 -10.95
C PHE A 275 -11.80 -7.20 -9.66
N MET A 276 -10.58 -7.53 -9.20
CA MET A 276 -10.38 -8.28 -7.95
C MET A 276 -10.84 -7.50 -6.72
N ASP A 277 -10.55 -6.19 -6.66
CA ASP A 277 -10.98 -5.33 -5.55
C ASP A 277 -12.51 -5.27 -5.43
N LYS A 278 -13.22 -5.22 -6.57
CA LYS A 278 -14.68 -5.29 -6.60
C LYS A 278 -15.19 -6.63 -6.07
N MET A 279 -14.55 -7.73 -6.45
CA MET A 279 -14.90 -9.07 -5.96
C MET A 279 -14.70 -9.19 -4.45
N PHE A 280 -13.52 -8.80 -3.93
CA PHE A 280 -13.25 -8.76 -2.49
C PHE A 280 -14.24 -7.85 -1.76
N GLY A 281 -14.50 -6.65 -2.27
CA GLY A 281 -15.46 -5.71 -1.70
C GLY A 281 -16.91 -6.24 -1.62
N MET A 282 -17.30 -7.13 -2.54
CA MET A 282 -18.61 -7.80 -2.54
C MET A 282 -18.68 -8.97 -1.56
N MET A 283 -17.59 -9.73 -1.42
CA MET A 283 -17.53 -10.92 -0.55
C MET A 283 -17.43 -10.55 0.94
N MET A 284 -16.84 -9.41 1.27
CA MET A 284 -16.61 -8.99 2.65
C MET A 284 -17.83 -8.27 3.27
N PRO A 285 -18.07 -8.41 4.59
CA PRO A 285 -19.13 -7.71 5.28
C PRO A 285 -19.07 -6.18 5.09
N ARG A 286 -20.22 -5.58 4.77
CA ARG A 286 -20.32 -4.12 4.62
C ARG A 286 -20.75 -3.47 5.94
N GLY A 287 -19.75 -3.06 6.71
CA GLY A 287 -19.92 -2.34 7.98
C GLY A 287 -20.29 -3.23 9.17
N SER A 288 -20.31 -2.60 10.35
CA SER A 288 -20.62 -3.20 11.65
C SER A 288 -21.93 -4.00 11.71
N ARG A 289 -22.94 -3.60 10.92
CA ARG A 289 -24.27 -4.24 10.92
C ARG A 289 -24.27 -5.69 10.43
N LYS A 290 -23.33 -6.04 9.54
CA LYS A 290 -23.25 -7.35 8.86
C LYS A 290 -22.25 -8.32 9.50
N LEU A 291 -21.64 -7.94 10.62
CA LEU A 291 -20.71 -8.82 11.34
C LEU A 291 -21.47 -9.99 11.97
N LYS A 292 -20.79 -11.13 12.06
CA LYS A 292 -21.31 -12.39 12.62
C LYS A 292 -20.62 -12.67 13.95
N LEU A 293 -21.26 -13.44 14.82
CA LEU A 293 -20.62 -13.92 16.05
C LEU A 293 -19.45 -14.87 15.74
N SER A 294 -18.38 -14.77 16.53
CA SER A 294 -17.19 -15.62 16.40
C SER A 294 -17.48 -17.09 16.75
N LYS A 295 -18.45 -17.32 17.64
CA LYS A 295 -18.92 -18.64 18.08
C LYS A 295 -20.44 -18.67 18.13
N MET A 296 -21.02 -19.87 18.02
CA MET A 296 -22.47 -20.09 18.11
C MET A 296 -23.30 -19.26 17.09
N ASN A 297 -22.73 -18.91 15.92
CA ASN A 297 -23.46 -18.12 14.93
C ASN A 297 -24.72 -18.83 14.40
N MET A 298 -24.74 -20.17 14.32
CA MET A 298 -25.89 -20.98 13.91
C MET A 298 -26.59 -20.43 12.64
N MET A 299 -25.82 -20.30 11.55
CA MET A 299 -26.28 -19.69 10.29
C MET A 299 -26.87 -18.26 10.41
N GLY A 300 -26.53 -17.53 11.47
CA GLY A 300 -27.00 -16.17 11.73
C GLY A 300 -28.02 -16.08 12.87
N LEU A 301 -28.63 -17.20 13.29
CA LEU A 301 -29.61 -17.23 14.38
C LEU A 301 -29.00 -16.76 15.71
N GLY A 302 -27.77 -17.18 16.01
CA GLY A 302 -27.08 -16.75 17.23
C GLY A 302 -26.81 -15.25 17.24
N THR A 303 -26.44 -14.68 16.08
CA THR A 303 -26.22 -13.24 15.94
C THR A 303 -27.51 -12.45 16.19
N MET A 304 -28.65 -12.92 15.66
CA MET A 304 -29.96 -12.32 15.91
C MET A 304 -30.35 -12.41 17.40
N MET A 305 -30.18 -13.59 18.01
CA MET A 305 -30.48 -13.82 19.41
C MET A 305 -29.66 -12.91 20.32
N MET A 306 -28.35 -12.80 20.08
CA MET A 306 -27.47 -11.91 20.85
C MET A 306 -27.91 -10.45 20.74
N LYS A 307 -28.19 -9.95 19.53
CA LYS A 307 -28.68 -8.57 19.34
C LYS A 307 -30.02 -8.33 20.05
N ALA A 308 -30.93 -9.31 20.06
CA ALA A 308 -32.19 -9.22 20.79
C ALA A 308 -31.97 -9.19 22.31
N VAL A 309 -31.09 -10.04 22.85
CA VAL A 309 -30.73 -10.05 24.27
C VAL A 309 -30.07 -8.72 24.68
N MET A 310 -29.15 -8.20 23.88
CA MET A 310 -28.51 -6.91 24.11
C MET A 310 -29.55 -5.79 24.20
N LYS A 311 -30.46 -5.71 23.22
CA LYS A 311 -31.55 -4.72 23.21
C LYS A 311 -32.43 -4.83 24.46
N ASN A 312 -32.81 -6.04 24.86
CA ASN A 312 -33.63 -6.26 26.05
C ASN A 312 -32.91 -5.90 27.37
N LYS A 313 -31.58 -5.98 27.37
CA LYS A 313 -30.73 -5.61 28.52
C LYS A 313 -30.20 -4.18 28.45
N ASN A 314 -30.68 -3.36 27.51
CA ASN A 314 -30.21 -1.99 27.29
C ASN A 314 -28.69 -1.89 27.05
N VAL A 315 -28.10 -2.92 26.43
CA VAL A 315 -26.71 -2.87 25.99
C VAL A 315 -26.67 -2.12 24.65
N PRO A 316 -25.84 -1.06 24.52
CA PRO A 316 -25.69 -0.35 23.26
C PRO A 316 -25.29 -1.28 22.11
N SER A 317 -25.82 -0.98 20.93
CA SER A 317 -25.40 -1.60 19.68
C SER A 317 -23.94 -1.26 19.35
N LEU A 318 -23.33 -2.05 18.47
CA LEU A 318 -21.97 -1.77 18.01
C LEU A 318 -21.89 -0.41 17.31
N GLU A 319 -22.95 -0.02 16.60
CA GLU A 319 -23.04 1.28 15.93
C GLU A 319 -23.01 2.43 16.93
N GLU A 320 -23.81 2.37 17.99
CA GLU A 320 -23.83 3.39 19.06
C GLU A 320 -22.48 3.46 19.79
N LEU A 321 -21.80 2.33 19.98
CA LEU A 321 -20.46 2.31 20.57
C LEU A 321 -19.38 2.89 19.66
N ILE A 322 -19.50 2.74 18.34
CA ILE A 322 -18.61 3.37 17.37
C ILE A 322 -18.83 4.89 17.35
N GLU A 323 -20.09 5.33 17.35
CA GLU A 323 -20.44 6.76 17.40
C GLU A 323 -19.91 7.40 18.68
N ALA A 324 -20.17 6.78 19.84
CA ALA A 324 -19.64 7.24 21.13
C ALA A 324 -18.10 7.29 21.17
N ALA A 325 -17.42 6.34 20.52
CA ALA A 325 -15.97 6.34 20.43
C ALA A 325 -15.45 7.55 19.64
N ILE A 326 -16.07 7.83 18.48
CA ILE A 326 -15.70 8.98 17.64
C ILE A 326 -15.96 10.29 18.40
N GLU A 327 -17.12 10.43 19.05
CA GLU A 327 -17.48 11.61 19.84
C GLU A 327 -16.55 11.82 21.04
N SER A 328 -16.09 10.74 21.66
CA SER A 328 -15.13 10.77 22.78
C SER A 328 -13.69 11.05 22.35
N GLY A 329 -13.43 11.25 21.05
CA GLY A 329 -12.10 11.51 20.51
C GLY A 329 -11.20 10.29 20.45
N ILE A 330 -11.75 9.07 20.48
CA ILE A 330 -10.99 7.84 20.25
C ILE A 330 -10.47 7.84 18.82
N GLU A 331 -9.18 7.59 18.67
CA GLU A 331 -8.53 7.65 17.38
C GLU A 331 -8.69 6.33 16.63
N LEU A 332 -9.47 6.33 15.55
CA LEU A 332 -9.66 5.17 14.69
C LEU A 332 -8.67 5.23 13.52
N VAL A 333 -7.86 4.19 13.36
CA VAL A 333 -6.80 4.11 12.35
C VAL A 333 -7.01 2.87 11.48
N ALA A 334 -7.13 3.06 10.17
CA ALA A 334 -7.17 1.98 9.20
C ALA A 334 -5.76 1.64 8.69
N CYS A 335 -5.41 0.35 8.74
CA CYS A 335 -4.14 -0.16 8.25
C CYS A 335 -4.05 -0.06 6.72
N GLN A 336 -3.13 0.76 6.21
CA GLN A 336 -2.92 0.98 4.77
C GLN A 336 -2.72 -0.33 4.00
N MET A 337 -1.78 -1.17 4.43
CA MET A 337 -1.50 -2.45 3.76
C MET A 337 -2.76 -3.34 3.68
N SER A 338 -3.55 -3.40 4.75
CA SER A 338 -4.79 -4.19 4.73
C SER A 338 -5.85 -3.59 3.80
N MET A 339 -5.94 -2.25 3.71
CA MET A 339 -6.81 -1.59 2.73
C MET A 339 -6.43 -1.96 1.30
N ASP A 340 -5.14 -1.92 0.97
CA ASP A 340 -4.65 -2.26 -0.37
C ASP A 340 -4.93 -3.72 -0.72
N VAL A 341 -4.64 -4.65 0.20
CA VAL A 341 -4.90 -6.09 0.00
C VAL A 341 -6.39 -6.38 -0.17
N MET A 342 -7.26 -5.65 0.52
CA MET A 342 -8.70 -5.85 0.52
C MET A 342 -9.43 -4.98 -0.53
N GLY A 343 -8.68 -4.17 -1.29
CA GLY A 343 -9.22 -3.28 -2.31
C GLY A 343 -10.17 -2.22 -1.74
N LEU A 344 -9.91 -1.72 -0.54
CA LEU A 344 -10.71 -0.68 0.13
C LEU A 344 -10.11 0.70 -0.13
N LYS A 345 -10.96 1.66 -0.46
CA LYS A 345 -10.57 3.05 -0.66
C LYS A 345 -10.98 3.92 0.55
N PRO A 346 -10.26 5.01 0.84
CA PRO A 346 -10.52 5.88 2.00
C PRO A 346 -11.97 6.37 2.08
N GLU A 347 -12.61 6.61 0.93
CA GLU A 347 -13.97 7.15 0.84
C GLU A 347 -15.04 6.18 1.36
N GLU A 348 -14.69 4.89 1.45
CA GLU A 348 -15.56 3.82 1.96
C GLU A 348 -15.48 3.66 3.49
N LEU A 349 -14.55 4.33 4.17
CA LEU A 349 -14.36 4.26 5.62
C LEU A 349 -15.20 5.33 6.33
N LEU A 350 -15.57 5.08 7.58
CA LEU A 350 -16.30 6.06 8.40
C LEU A 350 -15.56 7.42 8.47
N PRO A 351 -16.28 8.56 8.55
CA PRO A 351 -15.65 9.86 8.71
C PRO A 351 -14.72 9.90 9.91
N GLY A 352 -13.56 10.55 9.77
CA GLY A 352 -12.58 10.69 10.86
C GLY A 352 -11.62 9.52 11.04
N VAL A 353 -11.80 8.41 10.31
CA VAL A 353 -10.83 7.30 10.30
C VAL A 353 -9.53 7.76 9.62
N LYS A 354 -8.43 7.74 10.36
CA LYS A 354 -7.09 8.03 9.84
C LYS A 354 -6.54 6.83 9.09
N ILE A 355 -5.59 7.07 8.20
CA ILE A 355 -4.86 6.01 7.51
C ILE A 355 -3.44 5.99 8.07
N GLY A 356 -3.00 4.82 8.51
CA GLY A 356 -1.66 4.63 9.05
C GLY A 356 -1.10 3.27 8.65
N GLY A 357 0.23 3.19 8.58
CA GLY A 357 0.93 1.92 8.47
C GLY A 357 1.32 1.39 9.85
N VAL A 358 2.22 0.41 9.85
CA VAL A 358 2.73 -0.20 11.08
C VAL A 358 3.58 0.78 11.89
N GLY A 359 4.28 1.71 11.23
CA GLY A 359 5.12 2.69 11.93
C GLY A 359 4.32 3.62 12.82
N TYR A 360 3.18 4.09 12.32
CA TYR A 360 2.25 4.91 13.06
C TYR A 360 1.73 4.20 14.31
N TYR A 361 1.24 2.97 14.13
CA TYR A 361 0.72 2.17 15.23
C TYR A 361 1.78 1.88 16.30
N LEU A 362 3.00 1.50 15.89
CA LEU A 362 4.08 1.26 16.83
C LEU A 362 4.46 2.54 17.59
N GLY A 363 4.43 3.69 16.93
CA GLY A 363 4.64 4.99 17.56
C GLY A 363 3.60 5.29 18.66
N GLU A 364 2.32 5.00 18.43
CA GLU A 364 1.26 5.16 19.43
C GLU A 364 1.34 4.11 20.55
N ALA A 365 1.77 2.88 20.23
CA ALA A 365 1.91 1.78 21.19
C ALA A 365 3.05 2.01 22.19
N GLU A 366 4.12 2.72 21.81
CA GLU A 366 5.20 3.05 22.73
C GLU A 366 4.79 4.07 23.82
N ASP A 367 3.83 4.96 23.54
CA ASP A 367 3.29 5.91 24.51
C ASP A 367 2.15 5.33 25.36
N SER A 368 1.76 4.09 25.04
CA SER A 368 0.72 3.34 25.71
C SER A 368 1.30 2.45 26.80
N ASN A 369 0.57 2.29 27.90
CA ASN A 369 0.89 1.29 28.93
C ASN A 369 0.02 0.03 28.83
N LEU A 370 -0.94 0.01 27.91
CA LEU A 370 -1.79 -1.14 27.63
C LEU A 370 -1.93 -1.32 26.12
N ASN A 371 -1.46 -2.46 25.62
CA ASN A 371 -1.59 -2.82 24.22
C ASN A 371 -2.32 -4.16 24.09
N LEU A 372 -3.46 -4.18 23.42
CA LEU A 372 -4.27 -5.38 23.22
C LEU A 372 -4.34 -5.76 21.74
N PHE A 373 -4.38 -7.05 21.44
CA PHE A 373 -4.62 -7.59 20.10
C PHE A 373 -5.92 -8.42 20.14
N ILE A 374 -6.91 -8.04 19.32
CA ILE A 374 -8.30 -8.54 19.40
C ILE A 374 -8.78 -9.07 18.05
#